data_AF-A0A1G1X4F7-F1
#
_entry.id   AF-A0A1G1X4F7-F1
#
_cell.length_a   1.000
_cell.length_b   1.000
_cell.length_c   1.000
_cell.angle_alpha   90.00
_cell.angle_beta   90.00
_cell.angle_gamma   90.00
#
_symmetry.space_group_name_H-M   'P 1'
#
loop_
_entity.id
_entity.type
_entity.pdbx_description
1 polymer ?
#
loop_
_entity_poly.entity_id
_entity_poly.type
_entity_poly.pdbx_seq_one_letter_code
_entity_poly.pdbx_strand_id
1 'polypeptide(L)'
;MNMYIQKVKELRIEKKLSQEQVAQVIGVSRPTYTAIEAGKQELSLDEAKKLATLFGIGVDELLSGVIPNMEKYKHMILAYLRMNVSEDGKIPKTKLAKLLYLADFAWFYDNLESMSGMQYRKITFGPVPDAFFRAIDELEESGKITIEHKNTEGKEMFLISESDSNKNEKIQTLSEGESALMKKIAKKWKDKKTNEIVNFTHNQLPYFLCRENELIPYELITQEDSALVY
;
A
#
# COMPACT_ATOMS: atom_id res chain seq x y z
N MET A 1 1.36 12.83 -19.35
CA MET A 1 0.33 11.82 -19.64
C MET A 1 -0.51 11.67 -18.39
N ASN A 2 -1.83 11.69 -18.48
CA ASN A 2 -2.70 11.71 -17.28
C ASN A 2 -2.61 10.35 -16.56
N MET A 3 -2.28 10.33 -15.26
CA MET A 3 -1.97 9.10 -14.50
C MET A 3 -3.10 8.07 -14.55
N TYR A 4 -4.36 8.51 -14.47
CA TYR A 4 -5.50 7.59 -14.56
C TYR A 4 -5.66 6.94 -15.95
N ILE A 5 -5.25 7.60 -17.03
CA ILE A 5 -5.41 7.08 -18.40
C ILE A 5 -4.45 5.93 -18.66
N GLN A 6 -3.21 6.08 -18.21
CA GLN A 6 -2.24 4.99 -18.22
C GLN A 6 -2.79 3.79 -17.42
N LYS A 7 -3.48 4.05 -16.31
CA LYS A 7 -4.06 3.00 -15.50
C LYS A 7 -5.26 2.29 -16.13
N VAL A 8 -6.16 3.04 -16.75
CA VAL A 8 -7.27 2.48 -17.55
C VAL A 8 -6.74 1.50 -18.60
N LYS A 9 -5.64 1.86 -19.27
CA LYS A 9 -4.99 1.00 -20.25
C LYS A 9 -4.42 -0.28 -19.64
N GLU A 10 -3.74 -0.19 -18.51
CA GLU A 10 -3.19 -1.34 -17.79
C GLU A 10 -4.29 -2.32 -17.37
N LEU A 11 -5.34 -1.84 -16.71
CA LEU A 11 -6.48 -2.66 -16.28
C LEU A 11 -7.17 -3.35 -17.46
N ARG A 12 -7.31 -2.65 -18.58
CA ARG A 12 -7.85 -3.22 -19.81
C ARG A 12 -6.99 -4.40 -20.29
N ILE A 13 -5.67 -4.25 -20.31
CA ILE A 13 -4.73 -5.29 -20.74
C ILE A 13 -4.75 -6.48 -19.77
N GLU A 14 -4.76 -6.22 -18.47
CA GLU A 14 -4.82 -7.24 -17.42
C GLU A 14 -6.08 -8.11 -17.54
N LYS A 15 -7.25 -7.49 -17.78
CA LYS A 15 -8.51 -8.20 -18.04
C LYS A 15 -8.62 -8.76 -19.46
N LYS A 16 -7.58 -8.64 -20.29
CA LYS A 16 -7.55 -9.10 -21.69
C LYS A 16 -8.68 -8.55 -22.56
N LEU A 17 -9.08 -7.30 -22.29
CA LEU A 17 -10.15 -6.62 -23.02
C LEU A 17 -9.57 -5.82 -24.21
N SER A 18 -10.28 -5.84 -25.33
CA SER A 18 -10.00 -4.96 -26.47
C SER A 18 -10.54 -3.55 -26.24
N GLN A 19 -10.01 -2.57 -26.97
CA GLN A 19 -10.52 -1.19 -26.94
C GLN A 19 -12.00 -1.11 -27.35
N GLU A 20 -12.44 -1.97 -28.29
CA GLU A 20 -13.84 -2.07 -28.71
C GLU A 20 -14.75 -2.52 -27.57
N GLN A 21 -14.35 -3.56 -26.84
CA GLN A 21 -15.15 -4.08 -25.72
C GLN A 21 -15.33 -3.05 -24.61
N VAL A 22 -14.27 -2.31 -24.27
CA VAL A 22 -14.38 -1.25 -23.24
C VAL A 22 -15.25 -0.10 -23.74
N ALA A 23 -15.09 0.31 -25.01
CA ALA A 23 -15.90 1.36 -25.62
C ALA A 23 -17.40 1.05 -25.55
N GLN A 24 -17.78 -0.20 -25.87
CA GLN A 24 -19.17 -0.67 -25.79
C GLN A 24 -19.72 -0.61 -24.36
N VAL A 25 -18.93 -1.02 -23.37
CA VAL A 25 -19.35 -1.00 -21.95
C VAL A 25 -19.61 0.43 -21.46
N ILE A 26 -18.74 1.37 -21.82
CA ILE A 26 -18.88 2.75 -21.36
C ILE A 26 -19.85 3.58 -22.22
N GLY A 27 -20.25 3.05 -23.38
CA GLY A 27 -21.25 3.65 -24.28
C GLY A 27 -20.66 4.70 -25.23
N VAL A 28 -19.42 4.53 -25.67
CA VAL A 28 -18.74 5.42 -26.62
C VAL A 28 -18.31 4.68 -27.88
N SER A 29 -17.95 5.42 -28.93
CA SER A 29 -17.34 4.82 -30.13
C SER A 29 -15.92 4.34 -29.84
N ARG A 30 -15.45 3.29 -30.53
CA ARG A 30 -14.06 2.85 -30.42
C ARG A 30 -13.04 3.97 -30.68
N PRO A 31 -13.17 4.82 -31.72
CA PRO A 31 -12.28 5.97 -31.90
C PRO A 31 -12.25 6.93 -30.71
N THR A 32 -13.41 7.18 -30.09
CA THR A 32 -13.53 7.98 -28.86
C THR A 32 -12.72 7.35 -27.73
N TYR A 33 -12.91 6.05 -27.49
CA TYR A 33 -12.14 5.35 -26.46
C TYR A 33 -10.64 5.32 -26.76
N THR A 34 -10.24 5.14 -28.02
CA THR A 34 -8.83 5.23 -28.42
C THR A 34 -8.24 6.63 -28.14
N ALA A 35 -9.01 7.70 -28.36
CA ALA A 35 -8.60 9.07 -28.05
C ALA A 35 -8.47 9.29 -26.53
N ILE A 36 -9.40 8.73 -25.75
CA ILE A 36 -9.34 8.73 -24.28
C ILE A 36 -8.08 8.00 -23.80
N GLU A 37 -7.84 6.76 -24.23
CA GLU A 37 -6.68 5.96 -23.83
C GLU A 37 -5.34 6.57 -24.29
N ALA A 38 -5.35 7.40 -25.34
CA ALA A 38 -4.20 8.16 -25.81
C ALA A 38 -3.98 9.50 -25.07
N GLY A 39 -4.86 9.87 -24.13
CA GLY A 39 -4.81 11.14 -23.41
C GLY A 39 -5.20 12.36 -24.23
N LYS A 40 -5.85 12.16 -25.38
CA LYS A 40 -6.32 13.24 -26.26
C LYS A 40 -7.73 13.73 -25.89
N GLN A 41 -8.46 12.95 -25.11
CA GLN A 41 -9.80 13.26 -24.64
C GLN A 41 -9.93 12.86 -23.17
N GLU A 42 -10.59 13.70 -22.37
CA GLU A 42 -10.87 13.38 -20.96
C GLU A 42 -12.09 12.47 -20.81
N LEU A 43 -12.13 11.76 -19.68
CA LEU A 43 -13.29 10.98 -19.27
C LEU A 43 -14.33 11.91 -18.65
N SER A 44 -15.58 11.79 -19.08
CA SER A 44 -16.71 12.28 -18.31
C SER A 44 -16.88 11.46 -17.02
N LEU A 45 -17.56 12.04 -16.03
CA LEU A 45 -17.83 11.36 -14.76
C LEU A 45 -18.63 10.06 -14.95
N ASP A 46 -19.55 10.03 -15.92
CA ASP A 46 -20.35 8.85 -16.24
C ASP A 46 -19.51 7.74 -16.86
N GLU A 47 -18.58 8.07 -17.77
CA GLU A 47 -17.63 7.11 -18.32
C GLU A 47 -16.68 6.58 -17.22
N ALA A 48 -16.18 7.46 -16.34
CA ALA A 48 -15.34 7.07 -15.21
C ALA A 48 -16.07 6.10 -14.26
N LYS A 49 -17.34 6.35 -13.93
CA LYS A 49 -18.18 5.44 -13.12
C LYS A 49 -18.34 4.06 -13.78
N LYS A 50 -18.59 4.03 -15.09
CA LYS A 50 -18.73 2.77 -15.83
C LYS A 50 -17.41 2.00 -15.89
N LEU A 51 -16.28 2.68 -16.09
CA LEU A 51 -14.94 2.07 -16.03
C LEU A 51 -14.62 1.53 -14.64
N ALA A 52 -14.87 2.32 -13.60
CA ALA A 52 -14.70 1.90 -12.21
C ALA A 52 -15.48 0.61 -11.92
N THR A 53 -16.75 0.56 -12.36
CA THR A 53 -17.61 -0.62 -12.25
C THR A 53 -17.07 -1.82 -13.04
N LEU A 54 -16.65 -1.61 -14.29
CA LEU A 54 -16.08 -2.66 -15.15
C LEU A 54 -14.81 -3.28 -14.54
N PHE A 55 -13.98 -2.44 -13.94
CA PHE A 55 -12.72 -2.88 -13.35
C PHE A 55 -12.88 -3.40 -11.92
N GLY A 56 -13.97 -3.02 -11.22
CA GLY A 56 -14.23 -3.42 -9.84
C GLY A 56 -13.45 -2.58 -8.83
N ILE A 57 -13.20 -1.31 -9.14
CA ILE A 57 -12.47 -0.35 -8.31
C ILE A 57 -13.34 0.88 -8.03
N GLY A 58 -12.96 1.70 -7.05
CA GLY A 58 -13.60 2.99 -6.78
C GLY A 58 -13.33 4.02 -7.89
N VAL A 59 -14.22 4.99 -8.05
CA VAL A 59 -14.03 6.09 -9.00
C VAL A 59 -12.81 6.94 -8.59
N ASP A 60 -12.63 7.18 -7.29
CA ASP A 60 -11.47 7.92 -6.78
C ASP A 60 -10.15 7.17 -7.02
N GLU A 61 -10.15 5.84 -6.88
CA GLU A 61 -8.98 4.99 -7.20
C GLU A 61 -8.65 5.05 -8.69
N LEU A 62 -9.67 5.01 -9.55
CA LEU A 62 -9.50 5.19 -10.98
C LEU A 62 -8.87 6.56 -11.28
N LEU A 63 -9.45 7.64 -10.77
CA LEU A 63 -9.06 9.01 -11.09
C LEU A 63 -7.73 9.44 -10.46
N SER A 64 -7.39 8.94 -9.28
CA SER A 64 -6.08 9.17 -8.65
C SER A 64 -4.96 8.45 -9.39
N GLY A 65 -5.28 7.41 -10.18
CA GLY A 65 -4.29 6.57 -10.87
C GLY A 65 -3.51 5.64 -9.93
N VAL A 66 -3.78 5.70 -8.62
CA VAL A 66 -3.16 4.86 -7.60
C VAL A 66 -4.14 3.74 -7.26
N ILE A 67 -3.82 2.51 -7.69
CA ILE A 67 -4.64 1.33 -7.39
C ILE A 67 -3.96 0.52 -6.30
N PRO A 68 -4.64 0.26 -5.18
CA PRO A 68 -4.14 -0.62 -4.15
C PRO A 68 -3.80 -2.01 -4.70
N ASN A 69 -2.55 -2.43 -4.55
CA ASN A 69 -2.11 -3.77 -4.86
C ASN A 69 -2.05 -4.60 -3.57
N MET A 70 -3.16 -5.30 -3.29
CA MET A 70 -3.29 -6.11 -2.08
C MET A 70 -2.29 -7.27 -2.02
N GLU A 71 -2.00 -7.91 -3.15
CA GLU A 71 -1.02 -9.01 -3.21
C GLU A 71 0.38 -8.51 -2.84
N LYS A 72 0.78 -7.37 -3.41
CA LYS A 72 2.05 -6.73 -3.10
C LYS A 72 2.14 -6.30 -1.64
N TYR A 73 1.05 -5.77 -1.08
CA TYR A 73 1.01 -5.39 0.33
C TYR A 73 1.14 -6.59 1.27
N LYS A 74 0.50 -7.73 0.95
CA LYS A 74 0.72 -9.00 1.68
C LYS A 74 2.17 -9.49 1.56
N HIS A 75 2.77 -9.40 0.38
CA HIS A 75 4.18 -9.72 0.19
C HIS A 75 5.11 -8.78 0.99
N MET A 76 4.77 -7.50 1.14
CA MET A 76 5.50 -6.59 2.03
C MET A 76 5.42 -7.02 3.50
N ILE A 77 4.23 -7.44 3.96
CA ILE A 77 4.04 -8.00 5.30
C ILE A 77 4.96 -9.21 5.52
N LEU A 78 4.88 -10.21 4.63
CA LEU A 78 5.71 -11.42 4.72
C LEU A 78 7.20 -11.10 4.62
N ALA A 79 7.59 -10.14 3.77
CA ALA A 79 8.98 -9.69 3.66
C ALA A 79 9.51 -9.16 5.00
N TYR A 80 8.76 -8.29 5.69
CA TYR A 80 9.20 -7.76 6.99
C TYR A 80 9.27 -8.83 8.07
N LEU A 81 8.32 -9.77 8.10
CA LEU A 81 8.36 -10.92 9.03
C LEU A 81 9.63 -11.78 8.82
N ARG A 82 10.14 -11.86 7.59
CA ARG A 82 11.36 -12.60 7.23
C ARG A 82 12.66 -11.81 7.42
N MET A 83 12.61 -10.52 7.73
CA MET A 83 13.79 -9.63 7.79
C MET A 83 14.44 -9.51 9.18
N ASN A 84 14.11 -10.41 10.13
CA ASN A 84 14.67 -10.44 11.47
C ASN A 84 14.63 -9.07 12.19
N VAL A 85 13.50 -8.38 12.10
CA VAL A 85 13.26 -7.10 12.79
C VAL A 85 13.16 -7.28 14.31
N SER A 86 12.79 -8.47 14.78
CA SER A 86 12.84 -8.89 16.17
C SER A 86 13.66 -10.17 16.29
N GLU A 87 14.34 -10.38 17.42
CA GLU A 87 15.20 -11.55 17.66
C GLU A 87 14.41 -12.88 17.62
N ASP A 88 13.17 -12.85 18.08
CA ASP A 88 12.26 -14.00 18.14
C ASP A 88 11.40 -14.16 16.88
N GLY A 89 11.62 -13.34 15.86
CA GLY A 89 10.82 -13.33 14.62
C GLY A 89 9.38 -12.82 14.79
N LYS A 90 9.02 -12.31 15.98
CA LYS A 90 7.68 -11.80 16.30
C LYS A 90 7.67 -10.28 16.28
N ILE A 91 6.84 -9.70 15.43
CA ILE A 91 6.76 -8.24 15.27
C ILE A 91 5.43 -7.75 15.87
N PRO A 92 5.44 -6.75 16.78
CA PRO A 92 4.20 -6.12 17.23
C PRO A 92 3.39 -5.55 16.05
N LYS A 93 2.08 -5.79 16.02
CA LYS A 93 1.17 -5.33 14.94
C LYS A 93 1.33 -3.84 14.63
N THR A 94 1.49 -3.00 15.66
CA THR A 94 1.76 -1.57 15.51
C THR A 94 3.10 -1.28 14.85
N LYS A 95 4.17 -1.99 15.24
CA LYS A 95 5.51 -1.82 14.64
C LYS A 95 5.50 -2.23 13.17
N LEU A 96 4.85 -3.36 12.85
CA LEU A 96 4.69 -3.82 11.47
C LEU A 96 3.95 -2.79 10.59
N ALA A 97 2.83 -2.26 11.07
CA ALA A 97 2.08 -1.22 10.35
C ALA A 97 2.94 0.02 10.04
N LYS A 98 3.81 0.42 10.97
CA LYS A 98 4.74 1.54 10.74
C LYS A 98 5.84 1.22 9.76
N LEU A 99 6.41 0.02 9.80
CA LEU A 99 7.40 -0.40 8.80
C LEU A 99 6.81 -0.39 7.38
N LEU A 100 5.57 -0.85 7.21
CA LEU A 100 4.86 -0.81 5.93
C LEU A 100 4.64 0.62 5.43
N TYR A 101 4.17 1.51 6.31
CA TYR A 101 4.03 2.93 5.99
C TYR A 101 5.36 3.56 5.57
N LEU A 102 6.43 3.32 6.32
CA LEU A 102 7.76 3.84 5.99
C LEU A 102 8.26 3.32 4.64
N ALA A 103 8.02 2.05 4.32
CA ALA A 103 8.39 1.50 3.01
C ALA A 103 7.67 2.21 1.87
N ASP A 104 6.36 2.38 2.00
CA ASP A 104 5.52 2.99 0.96
C ASP A 104 5.88 4.46 0.74
N PHE A 105 6.00 5.23 1.81
CA PHE A 105 6.26 6.66 1.76
C PHE A 105 7.72 6.96 1.39
N ALA A 106 8.67 6.14 1.83
CA ALA A 106 10.06 6.28 1.39
C ALA A 106 10.24 5.94 -0.08
N TRP A 107 9.54 4.91 -0.58
CA TRP A 107 9.56 4.60 -2.00
C TRP A 107 8.96 5.74 -2.83
N PHE A 108 7.84 6.31 -2.37
CA PHE A 108 7.23 7.47 -3.00
C PHE A 108 8.17 8.69 -2.99
N TYR A 109 8.88 8.94 -1.89
CA TYR A 109 9.84 10.03 -1.79
C TYR A 109 10.89 9.98 -2.91
N ASP A 110 11.42 8.78 -3.20
CA ASP A 110 12.48 8.60 -4.20
C ASP A 110 11.94 8.48 -5.65
N ASN A 111 10.72 7.99 -5.84
CA ASN A 111 10.20 7.60 -7.17
C ASN A 111 8.95 8.35 -7.63
N LEU A 112 8.31 9.13 -6.75
CA LEU A 112 7.02 9.81 -6.96
C LEU A 112 5.87 8.87 -7.33
N GLU A 113 6.03 7.59 -7.03
CA GLU A 113 5.02 6.54 -7.21
C GLU A 113 4.95 5.70 -5.93
N SER A 114 3.74 5.31 -5.51
CA SER A 114 3.57 4.50 -4.30
C SER A 114 4.06 3.07 -4.56
N MET A 115 4.67 2.46 -3.54
CA MET A 115 5.15 1.08 -3.60
C MET A 115 3.99 0.10 -3.69
N SER A 116 2.93 0.29 -2.88
CA SER A 116 1.81 -0.65 -2.77
C SER A 116 0.48 -0.12 -3.30
N GLY A 117 0.35 1.19 -3.47
CA GLY A 117 -0.89 1.89 -3.81
C GLY A 117 -1.90 1.98 -2.66
N MET A 118 -1.54 1.58 -1.43
CA MET A 118 -2.46 1.63 -0.29
C MET A 118 -2.77 3.06 0.13
N GLN A 119 -4.02 3.31 0.51
CA GLN A 119 -4.48 4.60 1.04
C GLN A 119 -4.33 4.63 2.56
N TYR A 120 -3.39 5.43 3.06
CA TYR A 120 -3.14 5.56 4.49
C TYR A 120 -4.05 6.61 5.11
N ARG A 121 -4.58 6.31 6.30
CA ARG A 121 -5.37 7.24 7.09
C ARG A 121 -4.64 7.60 8.37
N LYS A 122 -4.78 8.85 8.82
CA LYS A 122 -4.37 9.23 10.16
C LYS A 122 -5.31 8.61 11.18
N ILE A 123 -4.79 7.70 11.99
CA ILE A 123 -5.47 7.17 13.17
C ILE A 123 -4.61 7.39 14.42
N THR A 124 -5.19 7.19 15.59
CA THR A 124 -4.61 7.50 16.91
C THR A 124 -3.18 6.98 17.12
N PHE A 125 -2.85 5.78 16.62
CA PHE A 125 -1.52 5.17 16.76
C PHE A 125 -0.72 5.18 15.45
N GLY A 126 -1.03 6.13 14.58
CA GLY A 126 -0.22 6.56 13.45
C GLY A 126 -0.86 6.23 12.10
N PRO A 127 -0.15 6.46 10.99
CA PRO A 127 -0.68 6.20 9.65
C PRO A 127 -0.88 4.69 9.46
N VAL A 128 -2.07 4.27 9.06
CA VAL A 128 -2.42 2.87 8.75
C VAL A 128 -3.47 2.86 7.64
N PRO A 129 -3.36 1.98 6.63
CA PRO A 129 -4.42 1.81 5.65
C PRO A 129 -5.50 0.85 6.16
N ASP A 130 -6.76 1.06 5.81
CA ASP A 130 -7.86 0.17 6.20
C ASP A 130 -7.59 -1.28 5.71
N ALA A 131 -6.94 -1.40 4.55
CA ALA A 131 -6.45 -2.65 3.97
C ALA A 131 -5.48 -3.44 4.86
N PHE A 132 -4.80 -2.80 5.84
CA PHE A 132 -3.89 -3.51 6.73
C PHE A 132 -4.59 -4.56 7.58
N PHE A 133 -5.73 -4.21 8.19
CA PHE A 133 -6.48 -5.15 9.02
C PHE A 133 -6.97 -6.33 8.19
N ARG A 134 -7.56 -6.04 7.03
CA ARG A 134 -7.98 -7.06 6.07
C ARG A 134 -6.84 -7.97 5.62
N ALA A 135 -5.66 -7.41 5.32
CA ALA A 135 -4.52 -8.20 4.88
C ALA A 135 -4.01 -9.13 5.98
N ILE A 136 -3.99 -8.67 7.22
CA ILE A 136 -3.63 -9.50 8.39
C ILE A 136 -4.64 -10.62 8.58
N ASP A 137 -5.94 -10.33 8.56
CA ASP A 137 -7.00 -11.32 8.75
C ASP A 137 -6.94 -12.39 7.64
N GLU A 138 -6.82 -11.99 6.37
CA GLU A 138 -6.72 -12.94 5.24
C GLU A 138 -5.44 -13.79 5.29
N LEU A 139 -4.31 -13.26 5.78
CA LEU A 139 -3.07 -14.01 5.96
C LEU A 139 -3.16 -15.00 7.12
N GLU A 140 -3.86 -14.64 8.21
CA GLU A 140 -4.08 -15.52 9.36
C GLU A 140 -5.05 -16.66 9.00
N GLU A 141 -6.19 -16.34 8.37
CA GLU A 141 -7.19 -17.33 7.93
C GLU A 141 -6.62 -18.34 6.93
N SER A 142 -5.70 -17.90 6.07
CA SER A 142 -4.98 -18.79 5.14
C SER A 142 -3.83 -19.57 5.77
N GLY A 143 -3.59 -19.39 7.08
CA GLY A 143 -2.54 -20.09 7.83
C GLY A 143 -1.12 -19.69 7.45
N LYS A 144 -0.94 -18.48 6.88
CA LYS A 144 0.36 -17.95 6.47
C LYS A 144 1.09 -17.23 7.59
N ILE A 145 0.33 -16.60 8.49
CA ILE A 145 0.84 -15.95 9.69
C ILE A 145 0.11 -16.46 10.92
N THR A 146 0.74 -16.26 12.07
CA THR A 146 0.16 -16.52 13.39
C THR A 146 0.15 -15.22 14.18
N ILE A 147 -0.95 -14.95 14.89
CA ILE A 147 -1.07 -13.81 15.80
C ILE A 147 -1.13 -14.31 17.24
N GLU A 148 -0.15 -13.91 18.04
CA GLU A 148 -0.11 -14.18 19.46
C GLU A 148 -0.59 -12.98 20.27
N HIS A 149 -1.44 -13.25 21.26
CA HIS A 149 -1.92 -12.26 22.21
C HIS A 149 -1.04 -12.26 23.45
N LYS A 150 -0.42 -11.12 23.76
CA LYS A 150 0.39 -10.94 24.96
C LYS A 150 -0.12 -9.75 25.76
N ASN A 151 -0.44 -9.97 27.03
CA ASN A 151 -0.75 -8.90 27.95
C ASN A 151 0.52 -8.56 28.74
N THR A 152 1.01 -7.32 28.61
CA THR A 152 2.17 -6.83 29.36
C THR A 152 1.76 -5.54 30.08
N GLU A 153 1.80 -5.55 31.42
CA GLU A 153 1.48 -4.37 32.25
C GLU A 153 0.08 -3.77 31.97
N GLY A 154 -0.91 -4.61 31.68
CA GLY A 154 -2.28 -4.17 31.38
C GLY A 154 -2.47 -3.63 29.95
N LYS A 155 -1.43 -3.67 29.11
CA LYS A 155 -1.54 -3.38 27.67
C LYS A 155 -1.58 -4.67 26.88
N GLU A 156 -2.63 -4.82 26.09
CA GLU A 156 -2.75 -5.89 25.11
C GLU A 156 -1.84 -5.59 23.91
N MET A 157 -1.03 -6.58 23.54
CA MET A 157 -0.14 -6.52 22.39
C MET A 157 -0.37 -7.74 21.51
N PHE A 158 -0.51 -7.49 20.21
CA PHE A 158 -0.60 -8.52 19.19
C PHE A 158 0.77 -8.67 18.53
N LEU A 159 1.33 -9.87 18.60
CA LEU A 159 2.60 -10.23 18.00
C LEU A 159 2.34 -11.08 16.76
N ILE A 160 2.92 -10.68 15.63
CA ILE A 160 2.72 -11.35 14.34
C ILE A 160 4.04 -12.04 13.96
N SER A 161 3.94 -13.30 13.56
CA SER A 161 5.04 -14.07 12.98
C SER A 161 4.56 -14.83 11.75
N GLU A 162 5.49 -15.15 10.86
CA GLU A 162 5.19 -16.07 9.75
C GLU A 162 5.04 -17.51 10.27
N SER A 163 4.05 -18.25 9.77
CA SER A 163 3.84 -19.64 10.14
C SER A 163 4.86 -20.56 9.45
N ASP A 164 5.25 -21.65 10.11
CA ASP A 164 6.24 -22.60 9.55
C ASP A 164 5.84 -23.21 8.20
N SER A 165 4.53 -23.36 7.98
CA SER A 165 3.92 -23.82 6.72
C SER A 165 4.20 -22.89 5.52
N ASN A 166 4.50 -21.61 5.76
CA ASN A 166 4.58 -20.60 4.71
C ASN A 166 6.01 -20.23 4.27
N LYS A 167 7.04 -20.79 4.91
CA LYS A 167 8.45 -20.43 4.67
C LYS A 167 8.91 -20.57 3.21
N ASN A 168 8.24 -21.41 2.41
CA ASN A 168 8.55 -21.65 1.00
C ASN A 168 7.83 -20.71 0.03
N GLU A 169 6.88 -19.89 0.49
CA GLU A 169 6.17 -18.95 -0.38
C GLU A 169 7.16 -17.91 -0.94
N LYS A 170 7.21 -17.78 -2.26
CA LYS A 170 8.09 -16.83 -2.93
C LYS A 170 7.45 -15.45 -2.95
N ILE A 171 8.20 -14.45 -2.53
CA ILE A 171 7.83 -13.04 -2.66
C ILE A 171 8.17 -12.60 -4.08
N GLN A 172 7.14 -12.48 -4.94
CA GLN A 172 7.32 -12.25 -6.37
C GLN A 172 7.00 -10.83 -6.84
N THR A 173 6.23 -10.08 -6.05
CA THR A 173 5.75 -8.74 -6.44
C THR A 173 6.69 -7.60 -6.06
N LEU A 174 7.79 -7.90 -5.35
CA LEU A 174 8.76 -6.90 -4.92
C LEU A 174 9.93 -6.85 -5.89
N SER A 175 10.27 -5.65 -6.36
CA SER A 175 11.50 -5.44 -7.12
C SER A 175 12.75 -5.56 -6.23
N GLU A 176 13.92 -5.63 -6.86
CA GLU A 176 15.20 -5.65 -6.12
C GLU A 176 15.41 -4.35 -5.34
N GLY A 177 15.07 -3.20 -5.94
CA GLY A 177 15.17 -1.88 -5.29
C GLY A 177 14.23 -1.75 -4.08
N GLU A 178 12.99 -2.22 -4.23
CA GLU A 178 11.99 -2.25 -3.16
C GLU A 178 12.46 -3.13 -2.00
N SER A 179 12.92 -4.34 -2.31
CA SER A 179 13.46 -5.26 -1.31
C SER A 179 14.69 -4.69 -0.61
N ALA A 180 15.53 -3.94 -1.30
CA ALA A 180 16.69 -3.27 -0.73
C ALA A 180 16.29 -2.12 0.21
N LEU A 181 15.30 -1.30 -0.16
CA LEU A 181 14.74 -0.25 0.69
C LEU A 181 14.15 -0.85 1.99
N MET A 182 13.30 -1.87 1.87
CA MET A 182 12.72 -2.54 3.02
C MET A 182 13.78 -3.09 3.98
N LYS A 183 14.87 -3.68 3.45
CA LYS A 183 16.01 -4.13 4.27
C LYS A 183 16.71 -2.99 5.01
N LYS A 184 16.88 -1.82 4.39
CA LYS A 184 17.46 -0.63 5.06
C LYS A 184 16.58 -0.18 6.21
N ILE A 185 15.26 -0.10 5.98
CA ILE A 185 14.26 0.26 7.01
C ILE A 185 14.29 -0.78 8.15
N ALA A 186 14.22 -2.07 7.83
CA ALA A 186 14.28 -3.15 8.81
C ALA A 186 15.54 -3.06 9.69
N LYS A 187 16.70 -2.82 9.08
CA LYS A 187 17.98 -2.67 9.80
C LYS A 187 17.96 -1.45 10.73
N LYS A 188 17.42 -0.30 10.29
CA LYS A 188 17.34 0.93 11.11
C LYS A 188 16.46 0.74 12.35
N TRP A 189 15.38 -0.02 12.22
CA TRP A 189 14.34 -0.17 13.25
C TRP A 189 14.41 -1.46 14.05
N LYS A 190 15.36 -2.36 13.77
CA LYS A 190 15.50 -3.66 14.42
C LYS A 190 15.51 -3.54 15.95
N ASP A 191 16.51 -2.84 16.49
CA ASP A 191 16.75 -2.77 17.93
C ASP A 191 15.95 -1.66 18.64
N LYS A 192 15.08 -0.97 17.91
CA LYS A 192 14.27 0.15 18.42
C LYS A 192 12.93 -0.33 18.96
N LYS A 193 12.46 0.30 20.04
CA LYS A 193 11.15 0.01 20.65
C LYS A 193 10.02 0.49 19.75
N THR A 194 8.86 -0.16 19.83
CA THR A 194 7.66 0.18 19.04
C THR A 194 7.26 1.65 19.21
N ASN A 195 7.39 2.19 20.42
CA ASN A 195 7.10 3.57 20.74
C ASN A 195 8.05 4.57 20.06
N GLU A 196 9.30 4.18 19.75
CA GLU A 196 10.21 5.05 18.99
C GLU A 196 9.75 5.21 17.54
N ILE A 197 9.35 4.12 16.88
CA ILE A 197 8.86 4.20 15.48
C ILE A 197 7.51 4.91 15.39
N VAL A 198 6.65 4.72 16.39
CA VAL A 198 5.39 5.47 16.51
C VAL A 198 5.68 6.96 16.62
N ASN A 199 6.53 7.38 17.57
CA ASN A 199 6.89 8.78 17.74
C ASN A 199 7.53 9.36 16.47
N PHE A 200 8.40 8.61 15.80
CA PHE A 200 8.99 9.03 14.54
C PHE A 200 7.93 9.31 13.48
N THR A 201 7.06 8.33 13.20
CA THR A 201 6.00 8.51 12.19
C THR A 201 4.98 9.59 12.55
N HIS A 202 4.77 9.88 13.83
CA HIS A 202 3.87 10.95 14.28
C HIS A 202 4.46 12.34 14.08
N ASN A 203 5.80 12.45 14.08
CA ASN A 203 6.51 13.71 13.88
C ASN A 203 6.80 14.00 12.40
N GLN A 204 6.50 13.07 11.50
CA GLN A 204 6.63 13.31 10.06
C GLN A 204 5.49 14.21 9.56
N LEU A 205 5.81 15.09 8.60
CA LEU A 205 4.89 16.05 8.01
C LEU A 205 3.56 15.42 7.52
N PRO A 206 3.55 14.25 6.83
CA PRO A 206 2.29 13.68 6.35
C PRO A 206 1.31 13.38 7.48
N TYR A 207 1.78 12.85 8.60
CA TYR A 207 0.92 12.56 9.74
C TYR A 207 0.57 13.83 10.53
N PHE A 208 1.52 14.74 10.70
CA PHE A 208 1.32 15.96 11.48
C PHE A 208 0.24 16.86 10.87
N LEU A 209 0.24 17.04 9.55
CA LEU A 209 -0.64 17.98 8.85
C LEU A 209 -2.09 17.49 8.67
N CYS A 210 -2.31 16.17 8.67
CA CYS A 210 -3.64 15.60 8.48
C CYS A 210 -4.48 15.66 9.76
N ARG A 211 -5.80 15.67 9.62
CA ARG A 211 -6.78 15.52 10.71
C ARG A 211 -7.03 14.04 11.03
N GLU A 212 -7.57 13.76 12.21
CA GLU A 212 -7.95 12.37 12.55
C GLU A 212 -8.95 11.83 11.53
N ASN A 213 -8.73 10.59 11.10
CA ASN A 213 -9.45 9.89 10.04
C ASN A 213 -9.30 10.49 8.63
N GLU A 214 -8.40 11.43 8.40
CA GLU A 214 -8.14 11.96 7.06
C GLU A 214 -7.18 11.03 6.28
N LEU A 215 -7.39 10.94 4.97
CA LEU A 215 -6.43 10.29 4.07
C LEU A 215 -5.15 11.11 4.04
N ILE A 216 -4.00 10.45 4.12
CA ILE A 216 -2.69 11.08 4.11
C ILE A 216 -2.20 11.12 2.66
N PRO A 217 -2.06 12.30 2.04
CA PRO A 217 -1.48 12.42 0.71
C PRO A 217 -0.01 11.99 0.75
N TYR A 218 0.39 11.16 -0.21
CA TYR A 218 1.78 10.71 -0.33
C TYR A 218 2.73 11.88 -0.58
N GLU A 219 2.29 12.88 -1.34
CA GLU A 219 3.06 14.04 -1.78
C GLU A 219 3.61 14.83 -0.60
N LEU A 220 2.97 14.78 0.57
CA LEU A 220 3.46 15.46 1.77
C LEU A 220 4.84 14.95 2.21
N ILE A 221 5.22 13.71 1.88
CA ILE A 221 6.55 13.19 2.24
C ILE A 221 7.65 13.90 1.47
N THR A 222 7.37 14.43 0.28
CA THR A 222 8.37 15.12 -0.55
C THR A 222 8.87 16.42 0.08
N GLN A 223 8.18 16.90 1.11
CA GLN A 223 8.57 18.09 1.88
C GLN A 223 9.37 17.74 3.15
N GLU A 224 9.53 16.45 3.46
CA GLU A 224 10.26 15.98 4.63
C GLU A 224 11.77 16.06 4.40
N ASP A 225 12.54 16.27 5.47
CA ASP A 225 14.00 16.12 5.39
C ASP A 225 14.33 14.67 5.03
N SER A 226 15.23 14.47 4.05
CA SER A 226 15.74 13.15 3.67
C SER A 226 16.18 12.25 4.84
N ALA A 227 16.68 12.83 5.94
CA ALA A 227 17.09 12.10 7.14
C ALA A 227 15.91 11.58 7.98
N LEU A 228 14.71 12.11 7.73
CA LEU A 228 13.46 11.86 8.45
C LEU A 228 12.42 11.08 7.62
N VAL A 229 12.79 10.55 6.46
CA VAL A 229 11.86 9.79 5.59
C VAL A 229 11.53 8.40 6.16
N TYR A 230 12.53 7.66 6.67
CA TYR A 230 12.36 6.36 7.32
C TYR A 230 13.48 6.08 8.30
#